data_AF-A0A496VKP4-F1
#
_entry.id   AF-A0A496VKP4-F1
#
_cell.length_a   1.000
_cell.length_b   1.000
_cell.length_c   1.000
_cell.angle_alpha   90.00
_cell.angle_beta   90.00
_cell.angle_gamma   90.00
#
_symmetry.space_group_name_H-M   'P 1'
#
loop_
_entity.id
_entity.type
_entity.pdbx_description
1 polymer ?
#
loop_
_entity_poly.entity_id
_entity_poly.type
_entity_poly.pdbx_seq_one_letter_code
_entity_poly.pdbx_strand_id
1 'polypeptide(L)'
;MYKLPTQPQLLTKILEDSVKLFIFVMPKILPLVLADVVLSYLFHLVMPDLNSLEYTVIITTMMDSFIYAFLYMLITLVLHTAIFYRIGAMINQFDMGNLEALSQGIKKLGPIFLATGFYTFLVGMGLMAFVIPGAILAISLRFFTPLILFEDATAIDSLQRSHKLVWDNWLRTAIILSIPLSFTMFIGLTFSGLVEELFTTTFAKEQVELLMQLTYLTIDKLLTPFFYAIILLQYYDLKRRTQTPDSGNKYFIA
;
A
#
# COMPACT_ATOMS: atom_id res chain seq x y z
N MET A 1 -20.41 12.04 -6.29
CA MET A 1 -20.74 10.84 -5.51
C MET A 1 -20.15 9.64 -6.24
N TYR A 2 -19.25 8.90 -5.59
CA TYR A 2 -18.63 7.73 -6.21
C TYR A 2 -19.55 6.51 -6.00
N LYS A 3 -19.95 5.83 -7.08
CA LYS A 3 -20.77 4.62 -7.00
C LYS A 3 -19.88 3.43 -7.28
N LEU A 4 -19.88 2.45 -6.38
CA LEU A 4 -19.29 1.16 -6.67
C LEU A 4 -19.96 0.57 -7.92
N PRO A 5 -19.22 -0.16 -8.77
CA PRO A 5 -19.82 -0.96 -9.83
C PRO A 5 -20.91 -1.88 -9.27
N THR A 6 -21.72 -2.54 -10.11
CA THR A 6 -22.62 -3.62 -9.67
C THR A 6 -22.26 -4.99 -10.26
N GLN A 7 -21.34 -5.00 -11.23
CA GLN A 7 -20.91 -6.20 -11.96
C GLN A 7 -19.38 -6.31 -11.95
N PRO A 8 -18.82 -7.51 -12.19
CA PRO A 8 -17.38 -7.68 -12.37
C PRO A 8 -16.85 -6.75 -13.47
N GLN A 9 -15.76 -6.04 -13.19
CA GLN A 9 -15.23 -5.00 -14.08
C GLN A 9 -14.09 -5.51 -14.97
N LEU A 10 -13.94 -4.89 -16.13
CA LEU A 10 -12.73 -5.01 -16.95
C LEU A 10 -11.54 -4.35 -16.24
N LEU A 11 -10.33 -4.82 -16.53
CA LEU A 11 -9.09 -4.32 -15.94
C LEU A 11 -8.94 -2.81 -16.12
N THR A 12 -9.14 -2.32 -17.35
CA THR A 12 -9.05 -0.89 -17.70
C THR A 12 -10.05 -0.05 -16.92
N LYS A 13 -11.25 -0.59 -16.69
CA LYS A 13 -12.29 0.10 -15.93
C LYS A 13 -11.94 0.23 -14.45
N ILE A 14 -11.35 -0.80 -13.84
CA ILE A 14 -10.84 -0.70 -12.45
C ILE A 14 -9.80 0.40 -12.33
N LEU A 15 -8.88 0.50 -13.29
CA LEU A 15 -7.84 1.55 -13.27
C LEU A 15 -8.45 2.95 -13.45
N GLU A 16 -9.35 3.13 -14.43
CA GLU A 16 -10.06 4.39 -14.66
C GLU A 16 -10.82 4.83 -13.40
N ASP A 17 -11.57 3.90 -12.81
CA ASP A 17 -12.35 4.13 -11.61
C ASP A 17 -11.47 4.38 -10.38
N SER A 18 -10.26 3.79 -10.32
CA SER A 18 -9.27 4.04 -9.27
C SER A 18 -8.66 5.44 -9.38
N VAL A 19 -8.36 5.91 -10.60
CA VAL A 19 -7.87 7.28 -10.83
C VAL A 19 -8.93 8.30 -10.44
N LYS A 20 -10.19 8.09 -10.85
CA LYS A 20 -11.32 8.94 -10.45
C LYS A 20 -11.49 8.97 -8.94
N LEU A 21 -11.41 7.80 -8.29
CA LEU A 21 -11.48 7.70 -6.84
C LEU A 21 -10.33 8.45 -6.18
N PHE A 22 -9.09 8.26 -6.63
CA PHE A 22 -7.90 8.95 -6.13
C PHE A 22 -8.06 10.47 -6.19
N ILE A 23 -8.39 11.03 -7.37
CA ILE A 23 -8.60 12.48 -7.55
C ILE A 23 -9.71 12.98 -6.61
N PHE A 24 -10.79 12.21 -6.46
CA PHE A 24 -11.91 12.57 -5.60
C PHE A 24 -11.56 12.58 -4.10
N VAL A 25 -10.77 11.60 -3.62
CA VAL A 25 -10.45 11.47 -2.19
C VAL A 25 -9.23 12.29 -1.78
N MET A 26 -8.31 12.59 -2.70
CA MET A 26 -7.01 13.19 -2.39
C MET A 26 -7.09 14.49 -1.58
N PRO A 27 -7.91 15.50 -1.94
CA PRO A 27 -7.99 16.74 -1.16
C PRO A 27 -8.46 16.51 0.28
N LYS A 28 -9.29 15.48 0.49
CA LYS A 28 -9.85 15.17 1.80
C LYS A 28 -8.80 14.52 2.68
N ILE A 29 -8.08 13.52 2.17
CA ILE A 29 -7.07 12.74 2.92
C ILE A 29 -5.69 13.41 2.98
N LEU A 30 -5.49 14.52 2.25
CA LEU A 30 -4.22 15.23 2.17
C LEU A 30 -3.56 15.50 3.54
N PRO A 31 -4.28 15.91 4.62
CA PRO A 31 -3.64 16.10 5.92
C PRO A 31 -2.98 14.83 6.50
N LEU A 32 -3.57 13.65 6.28
CA LEU A 32 -3.00 12.37 6.74
C LEU A 32 -1.78 12.00 5.89
N VAL A 33 -1.84 12.25 4.58
CA VAL A 33 -0.72 12.00 3.66
C VAL A 33 0.46 12.91 3.99
N LEU A 34 0.21 14.20 4.24
CA LEU A 34 1.24 15.15 4.66
C LEU A 34 1.84 14.78 6.01
N ALA A 35 1.05 14.26 6.95
CA ALA A 35 1.57 13.73 8.20
C ALA A 35 2.53 12.55 7.97
N ASP A 36 2.24 11.66 7.01
CA ASP A 36 3.12 10.54 6.65
C ASP A 36 4.41 11.00 5.94
N VAL A 37 4.32 12.04 5.11
CA VAL A 37 5.50 12.70 4.51
C VAL A 37 6.40 13.28 5.61
N VAL A 38 5.84 14.09 6.51
CA VAL A 38 6.59 14.71 7.61
C VAL A 38 7.21 13.65 8.52
N LEU A 39 6.45 12.60 8.86
CA LEU A 39 6.97 11.48 9.65
C LEU A 39 8.14 10.78 8.95
N SER A 40 8.04 10.54 7.63
CA SER A 40 9.11 9.92 6.85
C SER A 40 10.36 10.80 6.77
N TYR A 41 10.19 12.12 6.68
CA TYR A 41 11.30 13.07 6.73
C TYR A 41 11.97 13.09 8.10
N LEU A 42 11.19 13.15 9.18
CA LEU A 42 11.73 13.09 10.55
C LEU A 42 12.49 11.79 10.79
N PHE A 43 11.96 10.66 10.30
CA PHE A 43 12.63 9.38 10.40
C PHE A 43 13.97 9.37 9.66
N HIS A 44 14.00 9.92 8.44
CA HIS A 44 15.24 10.04 7.68
C HIS A 44 16.27 10.93 8.36
N LEU A 45 15.85 12.03 8.99
CA LEU A 45 16.77 12.90 9.75
C LEU A 45 17.34 12.23 11.00
N VAL A 46 16.57 11.36 11.66
CA VAL A 46 17.03 10.58 12.82
C VAL A 46 17.96 9.45 12.41
N MET A 47 17.77 8.89 11.21
CA MET A 47 18.58 7.77 10.69
C MET A 47 19.01 8.01 9.24
N PRO A 48 19.93 8.97 8.99
CA PRO A 48 20.39 9.28 7.63
C PRO A 48 21.07 8.07 6.97
N ASP A 49 21.78 7.28 7.78
CA ASP A 49 22.64 6.18 7.33
C ASP A 49 21.89 4.92 6.88
N LEU A 50 20.55 4.88 6.99
CA LEU A 50 19.74 3.76 6.47
C LEU A 50 19.86 3.57 4.95
N ASN A 51 20.40 4.56 4.24
CA ASN A 51 20.60 4.53 2.80
C ASN A 51 22.08 4.37 2.41
N SER A 52 22.94 4.06 3.38
CA SER A 52 24.35 3.77 3.11
C SER A 52 24.50 2.56 2.18
N LEU A 53 25.49 2.59 1.29
CA LEU A 53 25.86 1.41 0.48
C LEU A 53 26.61 0.36 1.31
N GLU A 54 27.09 0.73 2.50
CA GLU A 54 27.83 -0.14 3.39
C GLU A 54 26.89 -0.93 4.32
N TYR A 55 26.81 -2.24 4.11
CA TYR A 55 25.95 -3.13 4.91
C TYR A 55 26.24 -3.07 6.41
N THR A 56 27.51 -2.91 6.80
CA THR A 56 27.91 -2.81 8.21
C THR A 56 27.31 -1.58 8.87
N VAL A 57 27.32 -0.44 8.18
CA VAL A 57 26.73 0.82 8.65
C VAL A 57 25.23 0.67 8.83
N ILE A 58 24.53 0.08 7.84
CA ILE A 58 23.07 -0.15 7.96
C ILE A 58 22.75 -1.00 9.19
N ILE A 59 23.47 -2.12 9.40
CA ILE A 59 23.21 -3.02 10.54
C ILE A 59 23.45 -2.28 11.87
N THR A 60 24.55 -1.53 12.00
CA THR A 60 24.83 -0.77 13.23
C THR A 60 23.77 0.30 13.48
N THR A 61 23.39 1.08 12.46
CA THR A 61 22.35 2.11 12.59
C THR A 61 21.00 1.50 12.99
N MET A 62 20.65 0.34 12.43
CA MET A 62 19.42 -0.39 12.78
C MET A 62 19.44 -0.91 14.22
N MET A 63 20.59 -1.39 14.70
CA MET A 63 20.75 -1.86 16.09
C MET A 63 20.67 -0.69 17.07
N ASP A 64 21.39 0.40 16.79
CA ASP A 64 21.46 1.59 17.65
C ASP A 64 20.11 2.31 17.70
N SER A 65 19.36 2.27 16.60
CA SER A 65 18.13 3.04 16.43
C SER A 65 16.86 2.16 16.39
N PHE A 66 16.95 0.91 16.86
CA PHE A 66 15.86 -0.07 16.82
C PHE A 66 14.54 0.47 17.39
N ILE A 67 14.61 1.18 18.52
CA ILE A 67 13.41 1.72 19.18
C ILE A 67 12.71 2.77 18.31
N TYR A 68 13.46 3.63 17.62
CA TYR A 68 12.91 4.64 16.73
C TYR A 68 12.35 4.01 15.45
N ALA A 69 12.98 2.95 14.93
CA ALA A 69 12.47 2.17 13.79
C ALA A 69 11.13 1.51 14.14
N PHE A 70 11.05 0.92 15.33
CA PHE A 70 9.82 0.31 15.83
C PHE A 70 8.70 1.35 16.01
N LEU A 71 9.00 2.51 16.60
CA LEU A 71 8.02 3.60 16.75
C LEU A 71 7.56 4.14 15.39
N TYR A 72 8.48 4.38 14.45
CA TYR A 72 8.16 4.80 13.09
C TYR A 72 7.20 3.82 12.41
N MET A 73 7.51 2.53 12.49
CA MET A 73 6.66 1.47 11.95
C MET A 73 5.24 1.50 12.57
N LEU A 74 5.11 1.66 13.89
CA LEU A 74 3.79 1.72 14.53
C LEU A 74 3.00 2.95 14.07
N ILE A 75 3.64 4.13 14.00
CA ILE A 75 2.96 5.36 13.59
C ILE A 75 2.57 5.31 12.11
N THR A 76 3.45 4.82 11.22
CA THR A 76 3.13 4.70 9.79
C THR A 76 2.02 3.67 9.56
N LEU A 77 1.98 2.57 10.32
CA LEU A 77 0.86 1.62 10.26
C LEU A 77 -0.47 2.27 10.63
N VAL A 78 -0.51 3.12 11.66
CA VAL A 78 -1.72 3.87 12.03
C VAL A 78 -2.12 4.83 10.91
N LEU A 79 -1.18 5.60 10.35
CA LEU A 79 -1.45 6.53 9.26
C LEU A 79 -1.97 5.83 8.01
N HIS A 80 -1.31 4.74 7.61
CA HIS A 80 -1.68 3.94 6.43
C HIS A 80 -3.07 3.33 6.61
N THR A 81 -3.35 2.80 7.80
CA THR A 81 -4.67 2.26 8.14
C THR A 81 -5.74 3.35 8.12
N ALA A 82 -5.45 4.54 8.67
CA ALA A 82 -6.38 5.67 8.68
C ALA A 82 -6.68 6.17 7.25
N ILE A 83 -5.66 6.32 6.40
CA ILE A 83 -5.83 6.71 4.99
C ILE A 83 -6.69 5.65 4.28
N PHE A 84 -6.36 4.37 4.43
CA PHE A 84 -7.08 3.27 3.79
C PHE A 84 -8.55 3.21 4.23
N TYR A 85 -8.80 3.30 5.54
CA TYR A 85 -10.14 3.28 6.12
C TYR A 85 -10.96 4.48 5.64
N ARG A 86 -10.35 5.66 5.56
CA ARG A 86 -11.03 6.88 5.11
C ARG A 86 -11.41 6.84 3.64
N ILE A 87 -10.57 6.25 2.77
CA ILE A 87 -10.93 5.99 1.37
C ILE A 87 -12.11 5.02 1.31
N GLY A 88 -12.08 3.93 2.08
CA GLY A 88 -13.17 2.96 2.14
C GLY A 88 -14.49 3.54 2.67
N ALA A 89 -14.44 4.41 3.68
CA ALA A 89 -15.61 5.13 4.19
C ALA A 89 -16.27 5.99 3.09
N MET A 90 -15.46 6.69 2.29
CA MET A 90 -15.99 7.51 1.17
C MET A 90 -16.60 6.67 0.05
N ILE A 91 -16.05 5.50 -0.25
CA ILE A 91 -16.65 4.54 -1.18
C ILE A 91 -18.04 4.11 -0.67
N ASN A 92 -18.15 3.87 0.63
CA ASN A 92 -19.38 3.44 1.29
C ASN A 92 -20.30 4.60 1.72
N GLN A 93 -20.00 5.83 1.32
CA GLN A 93 -20.79 7.04 1.59
C GLN A 93 -20.95 7.40 3.08
N PHE A 94 -20.02 6.96 3.92
CA PHE A 94 -19.92 7.42 5.30
C PHE A 94 -19.09 8.70 5.34
N ASP A 95 -19.62 9.75 5.95
CA ASP A 95 -18.85 10.95 6.25
C ASP A 95 -17.96 10.68 7.46
N MET A 96 -16.65 10.81 7.27
CA MET A 96 -15.66 10.48 8.28
C MET A 96 -14.56 11.52 8.32
N GLY A 97 -14.34 12.06 9.51
CA GLY A 97 -13.25 12.99 9.80
C GLY A 97 -11.88 12.31 9.82
N ASN A 98 -10.81 13.11 9.70
CA ASN A 98 -9.42 12.62 9.82
C ASN A 98 -9.14 11.99 11.19
N LEU A 99 -9.60 12.64 12.27
CA LEU A 99 -9.38 12.17 13.64
C LEU A 99 -10.11 10.85 13.92
N GLU A 100 -11.31 10.71 13.37
CA GLU A 100 -12.06 9.46 13.47
C GLU A 100 -11.35 8.33 12.72
N ALA A 101 -10.86 8.59 11.51
CA ALA A 101 -10.06 7.62 10.76
C ALA A 101 -8.78 7.21 11.51
N LEU A 102 -8.09 8.16 12.16
CA LEU A 102 -6.94 7.87 13.03
C LEU A 102 -7.34 7.00 14.24
N SER A 103 -8.45 7.33 14.89
CA SER A 103 -8.99 6.53 16.01
C SER A 103 -9.26 5.08 15.57
N GLN A 104 -9.82 4.89 14.38
CA GLN A 104 -10.05 3.55 13.81
C GLN A 104 -8.74 2.85 13.47
N GLY A 105 -7.75 3.57 12.94
CA GLY A 105 -6.39 3.07 12.73
C GLY A 105 -5.75 2.54 14.01
N ILE A 106 -5.87 3.27 15.12
CA ILE A 106 -5.38 2.86 16.44
C ILE A 106 -6.13 1.62 16.95
N LYS A 107 -7.47 1.60 16.85
CA LYS A 107 -8.29 0.46 17.29
C LYS A 107 -7.97 -0.83 16.54
N LYS A 108 -7.54 -0.73 15.28
CA LYS A 108 -7.20 -1.86 14.42
C LYS A 108 -5.69 -2.15 14.36
N LEU A 109 -4.88 -1.42 15.12
CA LEU A 109 -3.42 -1.54 15.09
C LEU A 109 -2.96 -2.95 15.43
N GLY A 110 -3.52 -3.59 16.47
CA GLY A 110 -3.14 -4.94 16.89
C GLY A 110 -3.29 -5.99 15.77
N PRO A 111 -4.51 -6.22 15.25
CA PRO A 111 -4.74 -7.14 14.14
C PRO A 111 -3.92 -6.81 12.87
N ILE A 112 -3.83 -5.52 12.50
CA ILE A 112 -3.04 -5.09 11.33
C ILE A 112 -1.55 -5.36 11.53
N PHE A 113 -1.01 -5.06 12.72
CA PHE A 113 0.39 -5.29 13.05
C PHE A 113 0.74 -6.78 12.98
N LEU A 114 -0.07 -7.63 13.61
CA LEU A 114 0.12 -9.09 13.56
C LEU A 114 0.01 -9.64 12.14
N ALA A 115 -1.00 -9.21 11.38
CA ALA A 115 -1.16 -9.63 9.99
C ALA A 115 0.01 -9.18 9.11
N THR A 116 0.51 -7.96 9.32
CA THR A 116 1.70 -7.44 8.62
C THR A 116 2.94 -8.25 8.97
N GLY A 117 3.13 -8.61 10.24
CA GLY A 117 4.23 -9.48 10.68
C GLY A 117 4.18 -10.86 10.00
N PHE A 118 3.02 -11.53 10.03
CA PHE A 118 2.83 -12.82 9.35
C PHE A 118 3.00 -12.71 7.83
N TYR A 119 2.44 -11.66 7.22
CA TYR A 119 2.61 -11.37 5.80
C TYR A 119 4.08 -11.26 5.42
N THR A 120 4.83 -10.39 6.12
CA THR A 120 6.26 -10.16 5.83
C THR A 120 7.09 -11.41 6.04
N PHE A 121 6.81 -12.18 7.11
CA PHE A 121 7.50 -13.44 7.38
C PHE A 121 7.25 -14.48 6.28
N LEU A 122 5.98 -14.73 5.93
CA LEU A 122 5.60 -15.71 4.92
C LEU A 122 6.13 -15.34 3.53
N VAL A 123 5.99 -14.07 3.13
CA VAL A 123 6.51 -13.57 1.86
C VAL A 123 8.04 -13.62 1.84
N GLY A 124 8.71 -13.22 2.93
CA GLY A 124 10.17 -13.29 3.05
C GLY A 124 10.69 -14.72 2.88
N MET A 125 10.11 -15.68 3.60
CA MET A 125 10.43 -17.10 3.43
C MET A 125 10.15 -17.60 2.01
N GLY A 126 9.02 -17.20 1.43
CA GLY A 126 8.65 -17.55 0.06
C GLY A 126 9.68 -17.06 -0.95
N LEU A 127 10.09 -15.80 -0.85
CA LEU A 127 11.10 -15.19 -1.74
C LEU A 127 12.49 -15.80 -1.55
N MET A 128 12.87 -16.16 -0.32
CA MET A 128 14.13 -16.84 -0.02
C MET A 128 14.18 -18.26 -0.61
N ALA A 129 13.06 -18.99 -0.55
CA ALA A 129 12.97 -20.32 -1.13
C ALA A 129 12.94 -20.25 -2.67
N PHE A 130 12.01 -19.49 -3.24
CA PHE A 130 11.86 -19.28 -4.67
C PHE A 130 11.15 -17.96 -4.98
N VAL A 131 11.77 -17.12 -5.82
CA VAL A 131 11.26 -15.78 -6.17
C VAL A 131 9.83 -15.80 -6.71
N ILE A 132 9.51 -16.72 -7.64
CA ILE A 132 8.18 -16.78 -8.27
C ILE A 132 7.08 -17.18 -7.25
N PRO A 133 7.20 -18.30 -6.52
CA PRO A 133 6.28 -18.63 -5.42
C PRO A 133 6.14 -17.52 -4.37
N GLY A 134 7.24 -16.87 -3.98
CA GLY A 134 7.21 -15.74 -3.05
C GLY A 134 6.39 -14.55 -3.57
N ALA A 135 6.54 -14.21 -4.86
CA ALA A 135 5.76 -13.16 -5.49
C ALA A 135 4.26 -13.50 -5.58
N ILE A 136 3.91 -14.73 -5.94
CA ILE A 136 2.51 -15.19 -5.95
C ILE A 136 1.91 -15.09 -4.54
N LEU A 137 2.67 -15.49 -3.52
CA LEU A 137 2.23 -15.39 -2.13
C LEU A 137 2.00 -13.94 -1.72
N ALA A 138 2.92 -13.03 -2.04
CA ALA A 138 2.79 -11.59 -1.76
C ALA A 138 1.51 -11.00 -2.35
N ILE A 139 1.20 -11.33 -3.61
CA ILE A 139 -0.01 -10.86 -4.29
C ILE A 139 -1.26 -11.48 -3.63
N SER A 140 -1.22 -12.78 -3.35
CA SER A 140 -2.37 -13.49 -2.77
C SER A 140 -2.76 -13.01 -1.38
N LEU A 141 -1.79 -12.55 -0.59
CA LEU A 141 -2.01 -12.11 0.78
C LEU A 141 -2.29 -10.60 0.89
N ARG A 142 -2.16 -9.82 -0.20
CA ARG A 142 -2.19 -8.35 -0.14
C ARG A 142 -3.52 -7.75 0.38
N PHE A 143 -4.62 -8.50 0.35
CA PHE A 143 -5.96 -8.04 0.72
C PHE A 143 -6.33 -8.30 2.19
N PHE A 144 -5.37 -8.64 3.05
CA PHE A 144 -5.64 -8.79 4.49
C PHE A 144 -6.16 -7.47 5.12
N THR A 145 -5.65 -6.31 4.69
CA THR A 145 -6.04 -5.00 5.23
C THR A 145 -7.54 -4.71 5.08
N PRO A 146 -8.16 -4.75 3.88
CA PRO A 146 -9.60 -4.53 3.76
C PRO A 146 -10.44 -5.57 4.53
N LEU A 147 -9.99 -6.82 4.65
CA LEU A 147 -10.68 -7.85 5.44
C LEU A 147 -10.69 -7.52 6.94
N ILE A 148 -9.58 -7.04 7.49
CA ILE A 148 -9.51 -6.62 8.90
C ILE A 148 -10.35 -5.36 9.16
N LEU A 149 -10.33 -4.42 8.21
CA LEU A 149 -10.94 -3.12 8.40
C LEU A 149 -12.46 -3.09 8.17
N PHE A 150 -12.96 -3.83 7.19
CA PHE A 150 -14.39 -3.79 6.82
C PHE A 150 -15.16 -5.05 7.21
N GLU A 151 -14.46 -6.12 7.58
CA GLU A 151 -15.09 -7.40 7.93
C GLU A 151 -14.63 -7.94 9.28
N ASP A 152 -13.94 -7.12 10.08
CA ASP A 152 -13.48 -7.44 11.43
C ASP A 152 -12.70 -8.76 11.52
N ALA A 153 -12.03 -9.16 10.43
CA ALA A 153 -11.26 -10.40 10.39
C ALA A 153 -10.08 -10.34 11.36
N THR A 154 -9.72 -11.49 11.93
CA THR A 154 -8.50 -11.61 12.73
C THR A 154 -7.25 -11.64 11.83
N ALA A 155 -6.06 -11.50 12.41
CA ALA A 155 -4.82 -11.45 11.65
C ALA A 155 -4.60 -12.70 10.76
N ILE A 156 -4.83 -13.90 11.30
CA ILE A 156 -4.64 -15.15 10.55
C ILE A 156 -5.80 -15.39 9.58
N ASP A 157 -7.04 -15.16 10.02
CA ASP A 157 -8.23 -15.33 9.18
C ASP A 157 -8.18 -14.42 7.94
N SER A 158 -7.77 -13.16 8.11
CA SER A 158 -7.65 -12.21 7.01
C SER A 158 -6.64 -12.64 5.94
N LEU A 159 -5.52 -13.25 6.32
CA LEU A 159 -4.53 -13.78 5.37
C LEU A 159 -5.06 -14.99 4.61
N GLN A 160 -5.68 -15.95 5.30
CA GLN A 160 -6.28 -17.12 4.66
C GLN A 160 -7.39 -16.73 3.68
N ARG A 161 -8.24 -15.79 4.10
CA ARG A 161 -9.34 -15.28 3.27
C ARG A 161 -8.82 -14.46 2.10
N SER A 162 -7.76 -13.66 2.28
CA SER A 162 -7.09 -12.96 1.18
C SER A 162 -6.57 -13.94 0.13
N HIS A 163 -5.89 -15.01 0.56
CA HIS A 163 -5.36 -16.01 -0.35
C HIS A 163 -6.48 -16.67 -1.18
N LYS A 164 -7.55 -17.13 -0.52
CA LYS A 164 -8.72 -17.71 -1.20
C LYS A 164 -9.39 -16.74 -2.17
N LEU A 165 -9.45 -15.45 -1.81
CA LEU A 165 -10.06 -14.41 -2.64
C LEU A 165 -9.28 -14.16 -3.95
N VAL A 166 -7.95 -14.27 -3.89
CA VAL A 166 -7.07 -13.97 -5.03
C VAL A 166 -6.73 -15.19 -5.88
N TRP A 167 -6.74 -16.40 -5.30
CA TRP A 167 -6.20 -17.62 -5.94
C TRP A 167 -6.71 -17.85 -7.36
N ASP A 168 -8.03 -17.79 -7.58
CA ASP A 168 -8.63 -18.04 -8.90
C ASP A 168 -8.33 -16.94 -9.94
N ASN A 169 -7.94 -15.74 -9.47
CA ASN A 169 -7.72 -14.55 -10.30
C ASN A 169 -6.35 -13.91 -10.04
N TRP A 170 -5.34 -14.71 -9.66
CA TRP A 170 -4.06 -14.19 -9.17
C TRP A 170 -3.31 -13.41 -10.24
N LEU A 171 -3.32 -13.90 -11.49
CA LEU A 171 -2.61 -13.27 -12.61
C LEU A 171 -3.22 -11.91 -12.96
N ARG A 172 -4.55 -11.81 -12.98
CA ARG A 172 -5.25 -10.52 -13.16
C ARG A 172 -4.94 -9.56 -12.02
N THR A 173 -4.93 -10.05 -10.78
CA THR A 173 -4.60 -9.26 -9.60
C THR A 173 -3.14 -8.79 -9.63
N ALA A 174 -2.21 -9.62 -10.10
CA ALA A 174 -0.81 -9.27 -10.30
C ALA A 174 -0.66 -8.09 -11.26
N ILE A 175 -1.30 -8.15 -12.43
CA ILE A 175 -1.25 -7.07 -13.44
C ILE A 175 -1.85 -5.77 -12.89
N ILE A 176 -2.96 -5.85 -12.16
CA ILE A 176 -3.62 -4.66 -11.61
C ILE A 176 -2.77 -4.01 -10.52
N LEU A 177 -2.13 -4.81 -9.65
CA LEU A 177 -1.28 -4.28 -8.58
C LEU A 177 0.10 -3.83 -9.07
N SER A 178 0.61 -4.36 -10.19
CA SER A 178 1.90 -3.94 -10.75
C SER A 178 1.84 -2.52 -11.32
N ILE A 179 0.71 -2.11 -11.89
CA ILE A 179 0.55 -0.79 -12.52
C ILE A 179 0.84 0.38 -11.55
N PRO A 180 0.21 0.50 -10.37
CA PRO A 180 0.50 1.60 -9.47
C PRO A 180 1.91 1.55 -8.87
N LEU A 181 2.48 0.35 -8.70
CA LEU A 181 3.87 0.20 -8.24
C LEU A 181 4.84 0.75 -9.28
N SER A 182 4.72 0.31 -10.54
CA SER A 182 5.54 0.79 -11.64
C SER A 182 5.35 2.28 -11.89
N PHE A 183 4.11 2.78 -11.79
CA PHE A 183 3.79 4.20 -11.95
C PHE A 183 4.44 5.07 -10.86
N THR A 184 4.34 4.65 -9.60
CA THR A 184 4.95 5.37 -8.47
C THR A 184 6.47 5.40 -8.59
N MET A 185 7.09 4.25 -8.90
CA MET A 185 8.53 4.15 -9.14
C MET A 185 8.98 5.05 -10.29
N PHE A 186 8.28 5.01 -11.43
CA PHE A 186 8.61 5.82 -12.60
C PHE A 186 8.54 7.32 -12.32
N ILE A 187 7.47 7.79 -11.66
CA ILE A 187 7.32 9.21 -11.30
C ILE A 187 8.38 9.60 -10.26
N GLY A 188 8.59 8.77 -9.24
CA GLY A 188 9.60 9.04 -8.20
C GLY A 188 11.00 9.22 -8.79
N LEU A 189 11.41 8.32 -9.67
CA LEU A 189 12.71 8.39 -10.35
C LEU A 189 12.80 9.59 -11.29
N THR A 190 11.73 9.87 -12.06
CA THR A 190 11.72 11.01 -13.00
C THR A 190 11.93 12.34 -12.27
N PHE A 191 11.16 12.60 -11.21
CA PHE A 191 11.29 13.84 -10.45
C PHE A 191 12.60 13.92 -9.66
N SER A 192 13.13 12.80 -9.17
CA SER A 192 14.43 12.77 -8.52
C SER A 192 15.55 13.11 -9.52
N GLY A 193 15.49 12.58 -10.75
CA GLY A 193 16.43 12.93 -11.82
C GLY A 193 16.33 14.40 -12.24
N LEU A 194 15.11 14.97 -12.27
CA LEU A 194 14.93 16.41 -12.51
C LEU A 194 15.60 17.27 -11.42
N VAL A 195 15.53 16.85 -10.15
CA VAL A 195 16.23 17.53 -9.05
C VAL A 195 17.75 17.47 -9.25
N GLU A 196 18.28 16.31 -9.63
CA GLU A 196 19.72 16.16 -9.93
C GLU A 196 20.18 17.14 -11.02
N GLU A 197 19.47 17.18 -12.15
CA GLU A 197 19.80 18.05 -13.28
C GLU A 197 19.74 19.54 -12.92
N LEU A 198 18.70 19.96 -12.19
CA LEU A 198 18.49 21.37 -11.85
C LEU A 198 19.46 21.89 -10.78
N PHE A 199 19.94 21.04 -9.88
CA PHE A 199 20.62 21.48 -8.67
C PHE A 199 22.10 21.09 -8.55
N THR A 200 22.60 20.17 -9.40
CA THR A 200 24.01 19.71 -9.37
C THR A 200 25.04 20.83 -9.59
N THR A 201 24.66 21.93 -10.25
CA THR A 201 25.56 23.06 -10.52
C THR A 201 25.58 24.11 -9.40
N THR A 202 24.60 24.07 -8.49
CA THR A 202 24.39 25.12 -7.47
C THR A 202 24.67 24.63 -6.06
N PHE A 203 24.39 23.36 -5.77
CA PHE A 203 24.51 22.78 -4.44
C PHE A 203 25.64 21.74 -4.37
N ALA A 204 26.10 21.47 -3.15
CA ALA A 204 27.04 20.36 -2.92
C ALA A 204 26.36 19.02 -3.22
N LYS A 205 27.15 18.02 -3.61
CA LYS A 205 26.64 16.70 -4.01
C LYS A 205 25.74 16.08 -2.92
N GLU A 206 26.16 16.16 -1.66
CA GLU A 206 25.43 15.61 -0.52
C GLU A 206 24.06 16.28 -0.33
N GLN A 207 23.95 17.58 -0.63
CA GLN A 207 22.70 18.33 -0.56
C GLN A 207 21.75 17.91 -1.68
N VAL A 208 22.28 17.68 -2.89
CA VAL A 208 21.49 17.22 -4.03
C VAL A 208 20.97 15.80 -3.78
N GLU A 209 21.81 14.89 -3.28
CA GLU A 209 21.40 13.53 -2.91
C GLU A 209 20.27 13.53 -1.87
N LEU A 210 20.39 14.37 -0.82
CA LEU A 210 19.33 14.55 0.17
C LEU A 210 18.03 15.07 -0.48
N LEU A 211 18.11 16.08 -1.35
CA LEU A 211 16.93 16.62 -2.04
C LEU A 211 16.25 15.56 -2.92
N MET A 212 17.02 14.78 -3.68
CA MET A 212 16.50 13.69 -4.50
C MET A 212 15.74 12.67 -3.65
N GLN A 213 16.33 12.28 -2.52
CA GLN A 213 15.69 11.33 -1.61
C GLN A 213 14.39 11.87 -1.02
N LEU A 214 14.40 13.11 -0.53
CA LEU A 214 13.20 13.75 0.00
C LEU A 214 12.11 13.88 -1.06
N THR A 215 12.48 14.22 -2.30
CA THR A 215 11.56 14.24 -3.46
C THR A 215 10.95 12.86 -3.72
N TYR A 216 11.77 11.81 -3.76
CA TYR A 216 11.28 10.44 -3.94
C TYR A 216 10.29 10.03 -2.83
N LEU A 217 10.64 10.26 -1.56
CA LEU A 217 9.79 9.95 -0.41
C LEU A 217 8.46 10.70 -0.46
N THR A 218 8.48 11.99 -0.84
CA THR A 218 7.24 12.77 -0.99
C THR A 218 6.35 12.19 -2.06
N ILE A 219 6.90 11.84 -3.22
CA ILE A 219 6.13 11.27 -4.32
C ILE A 219 5.54 9.91 -3.94
N ASP A 220 6.32 9.04 -3.30
CA ASP A 220 5.86 7.75 -2.78
C ASP A 220 4.64 7.93 -1.85
N LYS A 221 4.71 8.85 -0.88
CA LYS A 221 3.61 9.09 0.06
C LYS A 221 2.41 9.74 -0.61
N LEU A 222 2.61 10.69 -1.52
CA LEU A 222 1.53 11.34 -2.27
C LEU A 222 0.78 10.38 -3.19
N LEU A 223 1.45 9.35 -3.72
CA LEU A 223 0.85 8.33 -4.59
C LEU A 223 0.33 7.11 -3.82
N THR A 224 0.69 6.94 -2.54
CA THR A 224 0.19 5.84 -1.70
C THR A 224 -1.36 5.71 -1.70
N PRO A 225 -2.16 6.80 -1.61
CA PRO A 225 -3.61 6.69 -1.71
C PRO A 225 -4.14 6.14 -3.04
N PHE A 226 -3.42 6.34 -4.15
CA PHE A 226 -3.78 5.76 -5.44
C PHE A 226 -3.67 4.23 -5.40
N PHE A 227 -2.61 3.71 -4.75
CA PHE A 227 -2.45 2.29 -4.51
C PHE A 227 -3.59 1.71 -3.64
N TYR A 228 -4.03 2.45 -2.62
CA TYR A 228 -5.16 2.04 -1.77
C TYR A 228 -6.50 2.06 -2.50
N ALA A 229 -6.74 3.04 -3.37
CA ALA A 229 -7.92 3.08 -4.23
C ALA A 229 -7.99 1.82 -5.11
N ILE A 230 -6.88 1.41 -5.73
CA ILE A 230 -6.80 0.20 -6.54
C ILE A 230 -7.07 -1.05 -5.70
N ILE A 231 -6.43 -1.19 -4.53
CA ILE A 231 -6.68 -2.34 -3.65
C ILE A 231 -8.16 -2.43 -3.29
N LEU A 232 -8.79 -1.32 -2.90
CA LEU A 232 -10.20 -1.32 -2.48
C LEU A 232 -11.14 -1.70 -3.63
N LEU A 233 -10.94 -1.15 -4.83
CA LEU A 233 -11.80 -1.49 -5.97
C LEU A 233 -11.58 -2.92 -6.44
N GLN A 234 -10.32 -3.37 -6.49
CA GLN A 234 -10.00 -4.76 -6.80
C GLN A 234 -10.56 -5.72 -5.74
N TYR A 235 -10.55 -5.33 -4.47
CA TYR A 235 -11.16 -6.09 -3.38
C TYR A 235 -12.65 -6.33 -3.60
N TYR A 236 -13.41 -5.25 -3.87
CA TYR A 236 -14.83 -5.35 -4.15
C TYR A 236 -15.13 -6.12 -5.45
N ASP A 237 -14.29 -5.99 -6.48
CA ASP A 237 -14.41 -6.76 -7.72
C ASP A 237 -14.20 -8.26 -7.48
N LEU A 238 -13.11 -8.64 -6.80
CA LEU A 238 -12.82 -10.04 -6.47
C LEU A 238 -13.93 -10.66 -5.62
N LYS A 239 -14.40 -9.95 -4.59
CA LYS A 239 -15.47 -10.44 -3.70
C LYS A 239 -16.73 -10.79 -4.49
N ARG A 240 -17.07 -10.01 -5.52
CA ARG A 240 -18.23 -10.26 -6.38
C ARG A 240 -18.04 -11.43 -7.33
N ARG A 241 -16.82 -11.62 -7.83
CA ARG A 241 -16.50 -12.79 -8.67
C ARG A 241 -16.65 -14.08 -7.87
N THR A 242 -16.23 -14.09 -6.61
CA THR A 242 -16.41 -15.26 -5.73
C THR A 242 -17.87 -15.46 -5.31
N GLN A 243 -18.65 -14.38 -5.15
CA GLN A 243 -20.06 -14.45 -4.75
C GLN A 243 -21.03 -14.74 -5.90
N THR A 244 -20.62 -14.55 -7.16
CA THR A 244 -21.41 -14.96 -8.32
C THR A 244 -21.01 -16.40 -8.62
N PRO A 245 -21.77 -17.42 -8.16
CA PRO A 245 -21.48 -18.77 -8.56
C PRO A 245 -21.72 -18.80 -10.06
N ASP A 246 -20.78 -19.37 -10.80
CA ASP A 246 -20.91 -19.63 -12.21
C ASP A 246 -22.23 -20.38 -12.45
N SER A 247 -23.27 -19.67 -12.87
CA SER A 247 -24.49 -20.25 -13.48
C SER A 247 -24.17 -20.67 -14.92
N GLY A 248 -22.97 -21.20 -15.16
CA GLY A 248 -22.34 -21.25 -16.47
C GLY A 248 -21.41 -22.44 -16.70
N ASN A 249 -21.44 -23.48 -15.85
CA ASN A 249 -20.86 -24.77 -16.24
C ASN A 249 -21.47 -25.97 -15.46
N LYS A 250 -22.77 -26.18 -15.67
CA LYS A 250 -23.33 -27.53 -15.78
C LYS A 250 -23.88 -27.59 -17.21
N TYR A 251 -23.57 -28.67 -17.91
CA TYR A 251 -23.83 -28.98 -19.33
C TYR A 251 -22.67 -28.70 -20.28
N PHE A 252 -22.34 -29.76 -21.03
CA PHE A 252 -21.16 -30.04 -21.87
C PHE A 252 -19.95 -30.56 -21.07
N ILE A 253 -19.59 -31.84 -21.12
CA ILE A 253 -19.66 -32.82 -22.22
C ILE A 253 -20.02 -34.21 -21.64
N ALA A 254 -20.85 -34.92 -22.40
CA ALA A 254 -21.32 -36.29 -22.20
C ALA A 254 -20.20 -37.34 -22.30
#